data_AF-A0A7S4BZB6-F1
#
_entry.id   AF-A0A7S4BZB6-F1
#
_cell.length_a   1.000
_cell.length_b   1.000
_cell.length_c   1.000
_cell.angle_alpha   90.00
_cell.angle_beta   90.00
_cell.angle_gamma   90.00
#
_symmetry.space_group_name_H-M   'P 1'
#
loop_
_entity.id
_entity.type
_entity.pdbx_description
1 polymer ?
#
loop_
_entity_poly.entity_id
_entity_poly.type
_entity_poly.pdbx_seq_one_letter_code
_entity_poly.pdbx_strand_id
1 'polypeptide(L)'
;ALLRHCQAALMNGRNLLVEGAAMPLAGLVPFGAVPAWVKLELAPGGSSQISELGWKKTLRSVLSLSYFHHAPNLVWFVVALALHVGAPYDISGARDGWALEPFLQRLALNFGVAGLYYSFFYVALYHLSWAKRKFKPGSYPTMGNMAHNLWYWSLGVLQWTAWECVMTRLWATGMVPFVSDAQLLASPALLAWNALWVLIVPLWRDLHFYVAHRFIHIRAVYRFVHSLHHRCTDPEPFSGMTMHPVEHLYYFSNALVPTLYLSGLSPLVFQWIFVHLSLAPGAGHSGWEDHFQADQYHYVHHAKFECNYGSPFSGFIDQWCGTFRERLGESVAYRGEWVEPVGTTHDGVPRRANTARTAAQDGAAQDGAAHNGAAQDDAAQDGTTYDGAAKAKGVWAKDAYLGLPADKMHATYTLFSLGLAALFAHAAVSGSGDSTRGATRAPTSRLQTAAPTAVAAAVAYGPVVVALALCALSGDRISWRWPFHKERVFGQFGLFLVLGWLACLLPVFHAAQWVCIVAA
;
A
#
# COMPACT_ATOMS: atom_id res chain seq x y z
N ALA A 1 21.27 34.14 8.05
CA ALA A 1 21.15 34.91 6.79
C ALA A 1 20.76 34.02 5.61
N LEU A 2 21.42 32.87 5.42
CA LEU A 2 21.09 31.88 4.39
C LEU A 2 19.64 31.35 4.46
N LEU A 3 19.15 30.98 5.64
CA LEU A 3 17.76 30.53 5.86
C LEU A 3 16.70 31.58 5.48
N ARG A 4 16.99 32.87 5.71
CA ARG A 4 16.11 33.97 5.31
C ARG A 4 16.15 34.22 3.79
N HIS A 5 17.28 33.97 3.14
CA HIS A 5 17.41 33.99 1.67
C HIS A 5 16.69 32.81 1.01
N CYS A 6 16.74 31.61 1.59
CA CYS A 6 15.97 30.45 1.10
C CYS A 6 14.46 30.65 1.26
N GLN A 7 14.00 31.22 2.38
CA GLN A 7 12.59 31.59 2.57
C GLN A 7 12.12 32.67 1.60
N ALA A 8 12.94 33.69 1.32
CA ALA A 8 12.62 34.74 0.36
C ALA A 8 12.59 34.22 -1.09
N ALA A 9 13.49 33.30 -1.45
CA ALA A 9 13.48 32.66 -2.77
C ALA A 9 12.27 31.74 -2.98
N LEU A 10 11.84 31.01 -1.94
CA LEU A 10 10.62 30.18 -1.96
C LEU A 10 9.33 31.02 -2.00
N MET A 11 9.31 32.15 -1.29
CA MET A 11 8.16 33.09 -1.29
C MET A 11 8.06 33.86 -2.61
N ASN A 12 9.20 34.23 -3.24
CA ASN A 12 9.21 34.87 -4.55
C ASN A 12 8.91 33.89 -5.70
N GLY A 13 9.27 32.61 -5.57
CA GLY A 13 8.85 31.55 -6.50
C GLY A 13 7.33 31.34 -6.53
N ARG A 14 6.63 31.71 -5.45
CA ARG A 14 5.17 31.65 -5.34
C ARG A 14 4.47 32.74 -6.18
N ASN A 15 5.13 33.87 -6.42
CA ASN A 15 4.61 34.96 -7.27
C ASN A 15 5.03 34.81 -8.74
N LEU A 16 6.18 34.20 -9.02
CA LEU A 16 6.64 33.94 -10.40
C LEU A 16 5.80 32.88 -11.13
N LEU A 17 5.15 31.97 -10.41
CA LEU A 17 4.21 31.00 -11.00
C LEU A 17 2.81 31.57 -11.26
N VAL A 18 2.51 32.79 -10.80
CA VAL A 18 1.17 33.40 -10.92
C VAL A 18 1.10 34.43 -12.05
N GLU A 19 2.20 35.05 -12.49
CA GLU A 19 2.12 36.20 -13.42
C GLU A 19 3.03 36.20 -14.66
N GLY A 20 3.73 35.12 -15.04
CA GLY A 20 4.60 35.17 -16.23
C GLY A 20 4.71 33.88 -17.01
N ALA A 21 4.23 33.90 -18.26
CA ALA A 21 4.29 32.84 -19.29
C ALA A 21 3.17 31.78 -19.23
N ALA A 22 1.95 32.23 -19.48
CA ALA A 22 0.86 31.38 -19.96
C ALA A 22 1.17 30.89 -21.39
N MET A 23 1.86 29.76 -21.52
CA MET A 23 1.45 28.77 -22.52
C MET A 23 0.37 27.91 -21.87
N PRO A 24 -0.79 27.69 -22.50
CA PRO A 24 -1.85 26.91 -21.90
C PRO A 24 -1.46 25.43 -21.97
N LEU A 25 -0.74 24.95 -20.95
CA LEU A 25 -0.73 23.53 -20.60
C LEU A 25 -2.10 23.22 -19.99
N ALA A 26 -3.11 23.10 -20.84
CA ALA A 26 -4.45 22.68 -20.45
C ALA A 26 -4.35 21.32 -19.71
N GLY A 27 -4.57 21.33 -18.40
CA GLY A 27 -4.71 20.11 -17.60
C GLY A 27 -3.70 19.89 -16.47
N LEU A 28 -2.72 20.78 -16.23
CA LEU A 28 -1.88 20.69 -15.03
C LEU A 28 -2.56 21.42 -13.86
N VAL A 29 -2.95 20.66 -12.83
CA VAL A 29 -3.48 21.19 -11.56
C VAL A 29 -2.32 21.89 -10.82
N PRO A 30 -2.39 23.21 -10.56
CA PRO A 30 -1.34 23.92 -9.85
C PRO A 30 -1.03 23.31 -8.48
N PHE A 31 0.18 23.52 -7.99
CA PHE A 31 0.52 23.11 -6.63
C PHE A 31 -0.38 23.83 -5.61
N GLY A 32 -1.10 23.09 -4.77
CA GLY A 32 -2.11 23.63 -3.84
C GLY A 32 -3.49 23.89 -4.45
N ALA A 33 -3.72 23.52 -5.72
CA ALA A 33 -5.06 23.54 -6.28
C ALA A 33 -5.88 22.34 -5.77
N VAL A 34 -7.06 22.67 -5.29
CA VAL A 34 -8.05 21.72 -4.78
C VAL A 34 -8.62 20.94 -5.96
N PRO A 35 -8.72 19.60 -5.89
CA PRO A 35 -9.37 18.83 -6.94
C PRO A 35 -10.80 19.34 -7.19
N ALA A 36 -11.21 19.45 -8.45
CA ALA A 36 -12.49 20.07 -8.82
C ALA A 36 -13.74 19.39 -8.23
N TRP A 37 -13.61 18.14 -7.77
CA TRP A 37 -14.70 17.40 -7.12
C TRP A 37 -14.86 17.71 -5.63
N VAL A 38 -13.89 18.39 -5.02
CA VAL A 38 -13.94 18.79 -3.61
C VAL A 38 -14.83 20.00 -3.46
N LYS A 39 -15.83 19.86 -2.59
CA LYS A 39 -16.79 20.90 -2.21
C LYS A 39 -16.26 21.65 -0.99
N LEU A 40 -15.77 22.87 -1.21
CA LEU A 40 -15.10 23.67 -0.19
C LEU A 40 -16.01 24.08 0.98
N GLU A 41 -17.33 24.13 0.74
CA GLU A 41 -18.36 24.40 1.73
C GLU A 41 -18.56 23.25 2.74
N LEU A 42 -18.11 22.03 2.40
CA LEU A 42 -18.18 20.87 3.28
C LEU A 42 -16.92 20.77 4.15
N ALA A 43 -17.04 20.06 5.28
CA ALA A 43 -15.87 19.66 6.05
C ALA A 43 -14.94 18.76 5.21
N PRO A 44 -13.61 18.76 5.45
CA PRO A 44 -12.68 17.90 4.74
C PRO A 44 -13.11 16.43 4.79
N GLY A 45 -13.13 15.76 3.64
CA GLY A 45 -13.60 14.38 3.50
C GLY A 45 -15.10 14.23 3.28
N GLY A 46 -15.88 15.31 3.31
CA GLY A 46 -17.34 15.29 3.13
C GLY A 46 -17.80 15.22 1.67
N SER A 47 -16.90 15.46 0.72
CA SER A 47 -17.21 15.47 -0.72
C SER A 47 -17.47 14.06 -1.24
N SER A 48 -18.63 13.82 -1.86
CA SER A 48 -18.95 12.49 -2.39
C SER A 48 -18.13 12.16 -3.64
N GLN A 49 -17.52 10.98 -3.67
CA GLN A 49 -16.72 10.49 -4.80
C GLN A 49 -17.47 9.52 -5.74
N ILE A 50 -18.80 9.34 -5.59
CA ILE A 50 -19.59 8.36 -6.38
C ILE A 50 -19.43 8.59 -7.90
N SER A 51 -19.69 9.82 -8.36
CA SER A 51 -19.60 10.18 -9.78
C SER A 51 -18.16 10.24 -10.30
N GLU A 52 -17.21 10.44 -9.38
CA GLU A 52 -15.80 10.65 -9.70
C GLU A 52 -15.06 9.35 -9.99
N LEU A 53 -15.43 8.27 -9.28
CA LEU A 53 -14.71 7.00 -9.31
C LEU A 53 -15.48 5.88 -10.01
N GLY A 54 -16.39 6.25 -10.92
CA GLY A 54 -17.22 5.32 -11.67
C GLY A 54 -16.53 4.74 -12.91
N TRP A 55 -16.91 3.50 -13.29
CA TRP A 55 -16.36 2.75 -14.43
C TRP A 55 -16.24 3.56 -15.74
N LYS A 56 -17.31 4.29 -16.11
CA LYS A 56 -17.32 5.09 -17.35
C LYS A 56 -16.27 6.21 -17.36
N LYS A 57 -15.95 6.78 -16.20
CA LYS A 57 -14.92 7.83 -16.07
C LYS A 57 -13.53 7.21 -16.12
N THR A 58 -13.31 6.10 -15.40
CA THR A 58 -12.07 5.32 -15.50
C THR A 58 -11.78 4.91 -16.94
N LEU A 59 -12.73 4.27 -17.62
CA LEU A 59 -12.56 3.82 -19.01
C LEU A 59 -12.20 4.97 -19.95
N ARG A 60 -12.89 6.12 -19.86
CA ARG A 60 -12.56 7.31 -20.65
C ARG A 60 -11.13 7.78 -20.36
N SER A 61 -10.70 7.78 -19.11
CA SER A 61 -9.35 8.23 -18.74
C SER A 61 -8.24 7.31 -19.26
N VAL A 62 -8.50 6.00 -19.34
CA VAL A 62 -7.58 5.02 -19.92
C VAL A 62 -7.50 5.20 -21.44
N LEU A 63 -8.65 5.28 -22.11
CA LEU A 63 -8.71 5.42 -23.58
C LEU A 63 -8.13 6.76 -24.05
N SER A 64 -8.29 7.83 -23.27
CA SER A 64 -7.69 9.13 -23.58
C SER A 64 -6.25 9.26 -23.11
N LEU A 65 -5.66 8.21 -22.52
CA LEU A 65 -4.34 8.20 -21.87
C LEU A 65 -4.18 9.19 -20.70
N SER A 66 -5.25 9.85 -20.24
CA SER A 66 -5.18 10.80 -19.12
C SER A 66 -4.81 10.16 -17.81
N TYR A 67 -5.15 8.89 -17.68
CA TYR A 67 -4.68 8.05 -16.61
C TYR A 67 -3.14 7.97 -16.54
N PHE A 68 -2.43 8.05 -17.67
CA PHE A 68 -0.97 8.04 -17.69
C PHE A 68 -0.38 9.45 -17.59
N HIS A 69 -0.91 10.43 -18.36
CA HIS A 69 -0.28 11.74 -18.52
C HIS A 69 -0.72 12.82 -17.50
N HIS A 70 -1.96 12.79 -17.00
CA HIS A 70 -2.47 13.78 -16.03
C HIS A 70 -2.36 13.30 -14.57
N ALA A 71 -1.90 12.07 -14.38
CA ALA A 71 -1.60 11.48 -13.08
C ALA A 71 -0.09 11.66 -12.75
N PRO A 72 0.31 11.51 -11.48
CA PRO A 72 1.73 11.39 -11.10
C PRO A 72 2.45 10.18 -11.76
N ASN A 73 1.73 9.33 -12.49
CA ASN A 73 2.26 8.19 -13.24
C ASN A 73 3.38 8.59 -14.21
N LEU A 74 3.22 9.67 -14.99
CA LEU A 74 4.30 10.11 -15.87
C LEU A 74 5.56 10.53 -15.10
N VAL A 75 5.39 11.21 -13.96
CA VAL A 75 6.51 11.62 -13.09
C VAL A 75 7.24 10.39 -12.56
N TRP A 76 6.51 9.43 -12.00
CA TRP A 76 7.12 8.21 -11.48
C TRP A 76 7.75 7.36 -12.60
N PHE A 77 7.18 7.36 -13.81
CA PHE A 77 7.79 6.67 -14.96
C PHE A 77 9.09 7.34 -15.37
N VAL A 78 9.13 8.68 -15.40
CA VAL A 78 10.36 9.43 -15.66
C VAL A 78 11.42 9.13 -14.59
N VAL A 79 11.03 9.00 -13.31
CA VAL A 79 11.95 8.55 -12.24
C VAL A 79 12.45 7.13 -12.53
N ALA A 80 11.58 6.19 -12.88
CA ALA A 80 11.97 4.83 -13.21
C ALA A 80 12.92 4.76 -14.42
N LEU A 81 12.64 5.53 -15.46
CA LEU A 81 13.48 5.64 -16.65
C LEU A 81 14.84 6.26 -16.33
N ALA A 82 14.86 7.32 -15.50
CA ALA A 82 16.10 7.95 -15.05
C ALA A 82 16.95 6.98 -14.22
N LEU A 83 16.33 6.14 -13.38
CA LEU A 83 17.04 5.09 -12.64
C LEU A 83 17.54 3.99 -13.59
N HIS A 84 16.73 3.55 -14.54
CA HIS A 84 17.12 2.53 -15.52
C HIS A 84 18.31 2.97 -16.36
N VAL A 85 18.37 4.24 -16.78
CA VAL A 85 19.45 4.79 -17.61
C VAL A 85 20.67 5.21 -16.78
N GLY A 86 20.45 5.89 -15.64
CA GLY A 86 21.52 6.48 -14.83
C GLY A 86 22.12 5.54 -13.78
N ALA A 87 21.39 4.50 -13.39
CA ALA A 87 21.81 3.49 -12.43
C ALA A 87 21.21 2.11 -12.81
N PRO A 88 21.58 1.57 -13.99
CA PRO A 88 21.04 0.30 -14.48
C PRO A 88 21.34 -0.84 -13.50
N TYR A 89 20.52 -1.89 -13.54
CA TYR A 89 20.82 -3.12 -12.81
C TYR A 89 22.12 -3.76 -13.35
N ASP A 90 23.06 -4.09 -12.45
CA ASP A 90 24.25 -4.88 -12.80
C ASP A 90 23.91 -6.37 -12.91
N ILE A 91 23.25 -6.72 -14.01
CA ILE A 91 22.84 -8.11 -14.29
C ILE A 91 24.07 -9.00 -14.46
N SER A 92 25.16 -8.51 -15.07
CA SER A 92 26.39 -9.30 -15.23
C SER A 92 27.03 -9.66 -13.90
N GLY A 93 27.19 -8.69 -12.99
CA GLY A 93 27.85 -8.90 -11.70
C GLY A 93 27.05 -9.75 -10.72
N ALA A 94 25.72 -9.81 -10.87
CA ALA A 94 24.86 -10.64 -10.03
C ALA A 94 24.90 -12.15 -10.34
N ARG A 95 25.64 -12.57 -11.38
CA ARG A 95 25.70 -13.97 -11.83
C ARG A 95 26.37 -14.90 -10.81
N ASP A 96 27.51 -14.47 -10.26
CA ASP A 96 28.39 -15.36 -9.50
C ASP A 96 28.08 -15.43 -8.00
N GLY A 97 27.09 -14.66 -7.52
CA GLY A 97 26.65 -14.72 -6.13
C GLY A 97 26.07 -13.40 -5.67
N TRP A 98 26.22 -13.14 -4.38
CA TRP A 98 25.75 -11.92 -3.73
C TRP A 98 26.93 -11.06 -3.34
N ALA A 99 26.98 -9.84 -3.87
CA ALA A 99 27.97 -8.84 -3.49
C ALA A 99 27.32 -7.78 -2.59
N LEU A 100 27.95 -7.50 -1.44
CA LEU A 100 27.44 -6.54 -0.48
C LEU A 100 27.47 -5.11 -1.02
N GLU A 101 28.52 -4.74 -1.75
CA GLU A 101 28.70 -3.38 -2.26
C GLU A 101 27.60 -2.96 -3.26
N PRO A 102 27.29 -3.71 -4.35
CA PRO A 102 26.18 -3.38 -5.23
C PRO A 102 24.82 -3.32 -4.52
N PHE A 103 24.61 -4.20 -3.52
CA PHE A 103 23.41 -4.15 -2.69
C PHE A 103 23.31 -2.84 -1.90
N LEU A 104 24.39 -2.42 -1.23
CA LEU A 104 24.41 -1.17 -0.45
C LEU A 104 24.28 0.08 -1.33
N GLN A 105 24.91 0.08 -2.51
CA GLN A 105 24.74 1.16 -3.49
C GLN A 105 23.28 1.26 -3.95
N ARG A 106 22.65 0.12 -4.25
CA ARG A 106 21.24 0.08 -4.65
C ARG A 106 20.30 0.49 -3.52
N LEU A 107 20.61 0.06 -2.30
CA LEU A 107 19.88 0.45 -1.10
C LEU A 107 19.93 1.96 -0.90
N ALA A 108 21.13 2.55 -0.96
CA ALA A 108 21.31 4.00 -0.82
C ALA A 108 20.56 4.78 -1.90
N LEU A 109 20.56 4.29 -3.14
CA LEU A 109 19.80 4.89 -4.24
C LEU A 109 18.29 4.86 -3.97
N ASN A 110 17.74 3.70 -3.60
CA ASN A 110 16.31 3.56 -3.32
C ASN A 110 15.88 4.39 -2.10
N PHE A 111 16.70 4.42 -1.04
CA PHE A 111 16.50 5.31 0.12
C PHE A 111 16.54 6.78 -0.28
N GLY A 112 17.45 7.17 -1.16
CA GLY A 112 17.54 8.54 -1.66
C GLY A 112 16.28 8.94 -2.44
N VAL A 113 15.88 8.12 -3.41
CA VAL A 113 14.70 8.39 -4.26
C VAL A 113 13.41 8.43 -3.45
N ALA A 114 13.15 7.38 -2.66
CA ALA A 114 11.96 7.33 -1.82
C ALA A 114 12.02 8.41 -0.73
N GLY A 115 13.15 8.55 -0.04
CA GLY A 115 13.33 9.53 1.03
C GLY A 115 13.08 10.95 0.55
N LEU A 116 13.59 11.33 -0.64
CA LEU A 116 13.33 12.65 -1.24
C LEU A 116 11.84 12.86 -1.54
N TYR A 117 11.18 11.86 -2.16
CA TYR A 117 9.77 11.96 -2.52
C TYR A 117 8.87 12.11 -1.28
N TYR A 118 9.07 11.27 -0.26
CA TYR A 118 8.27 11.31 0.96
C TYR A 118 8.55 12.56 1.78
N SER A 119 9.82 12.96 1.90
CA SER A 119 10.22 14.19 2.60
C SER A 119 9.64 15.42 1.91
N PHE A 120 9.55 15.43 0.58
CA PHE A 120 8.91 16.51 -0.16
C PHE A 120 7.47 16.73 0.29
N PHE A 121 6.62 15.68 0.29
CA PHE A 121 5.23 15.78 0.75
C PHE A 121 5.14 16.14 2.23
N TYR A 122 5.98 15.52 3.06
CA TYR A 122 5.96 15.78 4.50
C TYR A 122 6.29 17.24 4.80
N VAL A 123 7.41 17.75 4.28
CA VAL A 123 7.85 19.15 4.49
C VAL A 123 6.86 20.13 3.88
N ALA A 124 6.42 19.90 2.64
CA ALA A 124 5.44 20.75 1.96
C ALA A 124 4.16 20.95 2.78
N LEU A 125 3.59 19.85 3.28
CA LEU A 125 2.25 19.87 3.87
C LEU A 125 2.30 20.17 5.38
N TYR A 126 3.30 19.65 6.10
CA TYR A 126 3.37 19.74 7.56
C TYR A 126 4.28 20.86 8.08
N HIS A 127 5.19 21.41 7.26
CA HIS A 127 6.10 22.47 7.69
C HIS A 127 5.97 23.77 6.88
N LEU A 128 5.65 23.68 5.58
CA LEU A 128 5.47 24.85 4.73
C LEU A 128 3.99 25.24 4.53
N SER A 129 3.06 24.47 5.08
CA SER A 129 1.61 24.71 5.03
C SER A 129 1.09 24.95 3.60
N TRP A 130 1.56 24.13 2.64
CA TRP A 130 1.09 24.18 1.26
C TRP A 130 -0.35 23.66 1.07
N ALA A 131 -0.92 23.07 2.12
CA ALA A 131 -2.30 22.64 2.24
C ALA A 131 -2.94 23.21 3.52
N LYS A 132 -4.27 23.34 3.54
CA LYS A 132 -5.06 23.93 4.64
C LYS A 132 -6.18 23.02 5.12
N ARG A 133 -6.58 22.00 4.35
CA ARG A 133 -7.73 21.14 4.63
C ARG A 133 -7.27 19.74 5.06
N LYS A 134 -6.76 19.63 6.28
CA LYS A 134 -6.44 18.33 6.88
C LYS A 134 -7.74 17.58 7.17
N PHE A 135 -7.80 16.29 6.82
CA PHE A 135 -8.98 15.46 7.09
C PHE A 135 -9.30 15.33 8.58
N LYS A 136 -8.28 15.35 9.44
CA LYS A 136 -8.42 15.43 10.90
C LYS A 136 -7.75 16.69 11.44
N PRO A 137 -8.50 17.80 11.60
CA PRO A 137 -7.95 19.05 12.14
C PRO A 137 -7.32 18.87 13.53
N GLY A 138 -6.20 19.55 13.78
CA GLY A 138 -5.51 19.54 15.07
C GLY A 138 -4.71 18.26 15.40
N SER A 139 -4.79 17.23 14.56
CA SER A 139 -4.01 16.00 14.71
C SER A 139 -2.70 16.09 13.94
N TYR A 140 -1.57 15.77 14.58
CA TYR A 140 -0.24 15.78 13.96
C TYR A 140 0.62 14.63 14.49
N PRO A 141 1.52 14.05 13.68
CA PRO A 141 2.35 12.95 14.12
C PRO A 141 3.32 13.40 15.22
N THR A 142 3.40 12.62 16.31
CA THR A 142 4.44 12.83 17.33
C THR A 142 5.79 12.29 16.84
N MET A 143 6.88 12.66 17.51
CA MET A 143 8.20 12.06 17.24
C MET A 143 8.19 10.53 17.30
N GLY A 144 7.44 9.95 18.25
CA GLY A 144 7.34 8.50 18.37
C GLY A 144 6.57 7.85 17.22
N ASN A 145 5.54 8.53 16.70
CA ASN A 145 4.84 8.09 15.49
C ASN A 145 5.78 8.09 14.29
N MET A 146 6.53 9.18 14.10
CA MET A 146 7.48 9.28 13.00
C MET A 146 8.60 8.23 13.12
N ALA A 147 9.12 7.97 14.32
CA ALA A 147 10.14 6.93 14.52
C ALA A 147 9.62 5.53 14.15
N HIS A 148 8.37 5.19 14.52
CA HIS A 148 7.75 3.94 14.11
C HIS A 148 7.54 3.87 12.60
N ASN A 149 6.97 4.92 12.00
CA ASN A 149 6.69 4.95 10.58
C ASN A 149 7.98 4.84 9.76
N LEU A 150 9.00 5.62 10.11
CA LEU A 150 10.31 5.58 9.47
C LEU A 150 10.99 4.21 9.59
N TRP A 151 10.82 3.51 10.71
CA TRP A 151 11.35 2.15 10.87
C TRP A 151 10.73 1.17 9.87
N TYR A 152 9.41 1.05 9.82
CA TYR A 152 8.75 0.11 8.91
C TYR A 152 8.81 0.56 7.44
N TRP A 153 8.78 1.87 7.19
CA TRP A 153 9.07 2.44 5.87
C TRP A 153 10.48 2.04 5.39
N SER A 154 11.48 2.12 6.26
CA SER A 154 12.86 1.70 5.95
C SER A 154 12.96 0.19 5.64
N LEU A 155 12.19 -0.64 6.36
CA LEU A 155 12.10 -2.08 6.05
C LEU A 155 11.45 -2.33 4.68
N GLY A 156 10.46 -1.52 4.29
CA GLY A 156 9.86 -1.56 2.95
C GLY A 156 10.89 -1.24 1.85
N VAL A 157 11.67 -0.18 2.03
CA VAL A 157 12.75 0.19 1.09
C VAL A 157 13.82 -0.91 1.02
N LEU A 158 14.21 -1.48 2.16
CA LEU A 158 15.14 -2.60 2.23
C LEU A 158 14.63 -3.82 1.45
N GLN A 159 13.34 -4.16 1.59
CA GLN A 159 12.73 -5.30 0.91
C GLN A 159 12.53 -5.04 -0.59
N TRP A 160 12.25 -3.79 -1.00
CA TRP A 160 12.30 -3.39 -2.40
C TRP A 160 13.69 -3.67 -2.98
N THR A 161 14.77 -3.19 -2.36
CA THR A 161 16.14 -3.46 -2.83
C THR A 161 16.45 -4.96 -2.87
N ALA A 162 16.03 -5.73 -1.86
CA ALA A 162 16.23 -7.18 -1.84
C ALA A 162 15.57 -7.86 -3.06
N TRP A 163 14.34 -7.49 -3.41
CA TRP A 163 13.65 -8.04 -4.58
C TRP A 163 14.32 -7.64 -5.90
N GLU A 164 14.84 -6.42 -5.99
CA GLU A 164 15.63 -6.01 -7.16
C GLU A 164 16.88 -6.87 -7.33
N CYS A 165 17.61 -7.15 -6.25
CA CYS A 165 18.79 -8.03 -6.31
C CYS A 165 18.42 -9.48 -6.64
N VAL A 166 17.33 -10.01 -6.06
CA VAL A 166 16.80 -11.34 -6.41
C VAL A 166 16.50 -11.44 -7.90
N MET A 167 15.75 -10.49 -8.46
CA MET A 167 15.41 -10.51 -9.87
C MET A 167 16.62 -10.32 -10.78
N THR A 168 17.53 -9.42 -10.42
CA THR A 168 18.80 -9.22 -11.12
C THR A 168 19.59 -10.52 -11.20
N ARG A 169 19.67 -11.27 -10.09
CA ARG A 169 20.31 -12.59 -10.05
C ARG A 169 19.58 -13.61 -10.94
N LEU A 170 18.25 -13.67 -10.89
CA LEU A 170 17.45 -14.59 -11.71
C LEU A 170 17.64 -14.33 -13.22
N TRP A 171 17.74 -13.06 -13.63
CA TRP A 171 18.09 -12.67 -14.99
C TRP A 171 19.53 -13.05 -15.35
N ALA A 172 20.48 -12.78 -14.45
CA ALA A 172 21.91 -13.06 -14.64
C ALA A 172 22.21 -14.54 -14.90
N THR A 173 21.49 -15.43 -14.22
CA THR A 173 21.66 -16.88 -14.36
C THR A 173 20.77 -17.50 -15.43
N GLY A 174 19.97 -16.68 -16.14
CA GLY A 174 19.04 -17.13 -17.17
C GLY A 174 17.88 -17.97 -16.64
N MET A 175 17.59 -17.91 -15.33
CA MET A 175 16.45 -18.58 -14.72
C MET A 175 15.13 -17.91 -15.10
N VAL A 176 15.16 -16.58 -15.22
CA VAL A 176 14.05 -15.78 -15.77
C VAL A 176 14.57 -15.05 -17.01
N PRO A 177 13.89 -15.12 -18.17
CA PRO A 177 14.31 -14.39 -19.35
C PRO A 177 14.01 -12.89 -19.21
N PHE A 178 14.83 -12.05 -19.85
CA PHE A 178 14.57 -10.62 -20.01
C PHE A 178 15.01 -10.16 -21.41
N VAL A 179 14.53 -8.99 -21.82
CA VAL A 179 14.98 -8.32 -23.06
C VAL A 179 15.94 -7.20 -22.69
N SER A 180 17.16 -7.27 -23.20
CA SER A 180 18.15 -6.20 -23.06
C SER A 180 17.75 -4.97 -23.89
N ASP A 181 18.26 -3.80 -23.53
CA ASP A 181 17.98 -2.56 -24.27
C ASP A 181 18.41 -2.63 -25.73
N ALA A 182 19.52 -3.32 -26.03
CA ALA A 182 19.97 -3.56 -27.40
C ALA A 182 18.96 -4.39 -28.21
N GLN A 183 18.42 -5.47 -27.63
CA GLN A 183 17.39 -6.30 -28.26
C GLN A 183 16.07 -5.53 -28.43
N LEU A 184 15.72 -4.71 -27.43
CA LEU A 184 14.53 -3.89 -27.45
C LEU A 184 14.57 -2.89 -28.62
N LEU A 185 15.67 -2.18 -28.77
CA LEU A 185 15.86 -1.18 -29.83
C LEU A 185 16.02 -1.80 -31.22
N ALA A 186 16.50 -3.05 -31.31
CA ALA A 186 16.65 -3.76 -32.57
C ALA A 186 15.34 -4.39 -33.09
N SER A 187 14.30 -4.53 -32.26
CA SER A 187 13.05 -5.20 -32.62
C SER A 187 11.84 -4.29 -32.41
N PRO A 188 11.20 -3.79 -33.48
CA PRO A 188 9.98 -2.99 -33.39
C PRO A 188 8.85 -3.68 -32.61
N ALA A 189 8.77 -5.01 -32.70
CA ALA A 189 7.77 -5.80 -31.97
C ALA A 189 8.04 -5.80 -30.45
N LEU A 190 9.29 -5.98 -30.02
CA LEU A 190 9.66 -5.91 -28.60
C LEU A 190 9.48 -4.49 -28.06
N LEU A 191 9.84 -3.48 -28.84
CA LEU A 191 9.64 -2.08 -28.49
C LEU A 191 8.15 -1.77 -28.28
N ALA A 192 7.29 -2.15 -29.22
CA ALA A 192 5.84 -1.96 -29.11
C ALA A 192 5.25 -2.72 -27.90
N TRP A 193 5.72 -3.93 -27.64
CA TRP A 193 5.29 -4.72 -26.48
C TRP A 193 5.64 -4.05 -25.15
N ASN A 194 6.87 -3.57 -25.00
CA ASN A 194 7.29 -2.89 -23.76
C ASN A 194 6.66 -1.50 -23.63
N ALA A 195 6.46 -0.76 -24.73
CA ALA A 195 5.73 0.50 -24.72
C ALA A 195 4.27 0.31 -24.28
N LEU A 196 3.62 -0.77 -24.73
CA LEU A 196 2.29 -1.15 -24.23
C LEU A 196 2.33 -1.45 -22.73
N TRP A 197 3.35 -2.17 -22.26
CA TRP A 197 3.51 -2.46 -20.83
C TRP A 197 3.72 -1.22 -19.97
N VAL A 198 4.45 -0.20 -20.45
CA VAL A 198 4.55 1.09 -19.75
C VAL A 198 3.17 1.68 -19.45
N LEU A 199 2.22 1.55 -20.38
CA LEU A 199 0.83 2.00 -20.21
C LEU A 199 -0.01 1.05 -19.35
N ILE A 200 0.25 -0.26 -19.39
CA ILE A 200 -0.45 -1.28 -18.59
C ILE A 200 -0.05 -1.21 -17.11
N VAL A 201 1.20 -0.87 -16.78
CA VAL A 201 1.72 -0.95 -15.41
C VAL A 201 0.83 -0.26 -14.37
N PRO A 202 0.35 0.99 -14.56
CA PRO A 202 -0.50 1.60 -13.54
C PRO A 202 -1.84 0.87 -13.38
N LEU A 203 -2.43 0.35 -14.47
CA LEU A 203 -3.66 -0.46 -14.44
C LEU A 203 -3.45 -1.78 -13.71
N TRP A 204 -2.35 -2.46 -14.01
CA TRP A 204 -1.95 -3.68 -13.34
C TRP A 204 -1.74 -3.43 -11.85
N ARG A 205 -1.07 -2.33 -11.51
CA ARG A 205 -0.85 -1.89 -10.12
C ARG A 205 -2.16 -1.75 -9.37
N ASP A 206 -3.12 -1.03 -9.94
CA ASP A 206 -4.42 -0.79 -9.29
C ASP A 206 -5.25 -2.07 -9.10
N LEU A 207 -5.24 -2.96 -10.09
CA LEU A 207 -5.93 -4.24 -10.00
C LEU A 207 -5.31 -5.15 -8.95
N HIS A 208 -3.99 -5.33 -9.01
CA HIS A 208 -3.27 -6.15 -8.03
C HIS A 208 -3.37 -5.55 -6.64
N PHE A 209 -3.25 -4.24 -6.47
CA PHE A 209 -3.43 -3.58 -5.18
C PHE A 209 -4.81 -3.91 -4.59
N TYR A 210 -5.89 -3.77 -5.36
CA TYR A 210 -7.23 -4.15 -4.91
C TYR A 210 -7.31 -5.62 -4.43
N VAL A 211 -6.74 -6.53 -5.21
CA VAL A 211 -6.74 -7.98 -4.91
C VAL A 211 -5.92 -8.27 -3.66
N ALA A 212 -4.69 -7.77 -3.59
CA ALA A 212 -3.76 -7.97 -2.49
C ALA A 212 -4.31 -7.35 -1.20
N HIS A 213 -4.90 -6.17 -1.29
CA HIS A 213 -5.45 -5.45 -0.15
C HIS A 213 -6.65 -6.21 0.45
N ARG A 214 -7.58 -6.69 -0.38
CA ARG A 214 -8.66 -7.58 0.11
C ARG A 214 -8.11 -8.87 0.74
N PHE A 215 -7.08 -9.47 0.13
CA PHE A 215 -6.46 -10.67 0.66
C PHE A 215 -5.85 -10.46 2.05
N ILE A 216 -5.12 -9.37 2.27
CA ILE A 216 -4.53 -9.05 3.59
C ILE A 216 -5.56 -8.54 4.60
N HIS A 217 -6.76 -8.13 4.17
CA HIS A 217 -7.88 -7.81 5.06
C HIS A 217 -8.63 -9.05 5.59
N ILE A 218 -8.36 -10.25 5.08
CA ILE A 218 -8.90 -11.48 5.65
C ILE A 218 -8.45 -11.57 7.11
N ARG A 219 -9.42 -11.75 8.04
CA ARG A 219 -9.26 -11.60 9.50
C ARG A 219 -7.90 -12.00 10.07
N ALA A 220 -7.43 -13.21 9.77
CA ALA A 220 -6.17 -13.71 10.30
C ALA A 220 -4.96 -12.90 9.80
N VAL A 221 -4.88 -12.66 8.49
CA VAL A 221 -3.81 -11.85 7.89
C VAL A 221 -3.93 -10.40 8.37
N TYR A 222 -5.14 -9.85 8.42
CA TYR A 222 -5.36 -8.49 8.92
C TYR A 222 -4.81 -8.33 10.31
N ARG A 223 -5.22 -9.21 11.23
CA ARG A 223 -4.85 -9.11 12.64
C ARG A 223 -3.34 -9.06 12.85
N PHE A 224 -2.59 -9.97 12.23
CA PHE A 224 -1.16 -10.14 12.51
C PHE A 224 -0.24 -9.34 11.58
N VAL A 225 -0.73 -8.96 10.40
CA VAL A 225 0.08 -8.32 9.35
C VAL A 225 -0.43 -6.91 9.09
N HIS A 226 -1.64 -6.77 8.54
CA HIS A 226 -2.12 -5.49 8.01
C HIS A 226 -2.61 -4.50 9.07
N SER A 227 -2.93 -4.97 10.28
CA SER A 227 -3.33 -4.11 11.40
C SER A 227 -2.23 -3.12 11.78
N LEU A 228 -0.97 -3.44 11.48
CA LEU A 228 0.18 -2.55 11.70
C LEU A 228 0.07 -1.28 10.86
N HIS A 229 -0.22 -1.43 9.57
CA HIS A 229 -0.43 -0.31 8.66
C HIS A 229 -1.61 0.56 9.11
N HIS A 230 -2.70 -0.10 9.55
CA HIS A 230 -3.90 0.55 10.06
C HIS A 230 -3.80 1.17 11.45
N ARG A 231 -2.64 1.07 12.13
CA ARG A 231 -2.41 1.82 13.38
C ARG A 231 -2.46 3.32 13.17
N CYS A 232 -2.13 3.78 11.96
CA CYS A 232 -2.20 5.17 11.58
C CYS A 232 -3.57 5.48 10.94
N THR A 233 -4.55 5.87 11.76
CA THR A 233 -5.90 6.23 11.28
C THR A 233 -6.00 7.64 10.70
N ASP A 234 -4.98 8.47 10.96
CA ASP A 234 -4.77 9.78 10.35
C ASP A 234 -3.38 9.76 9.70
N PRO A 235 -3.27 9.23 8.47
CA PRO A 235 -2.01 8.99 7.81
C PRO A 235 -1.21 10.27 7.54
N GLU A 236 0.11 10.09 7.46
CA GLU A 236 1.06 11.08 6.97
C GLU A 236 1.95 10.42 5.90
N PRO A 237 2.68 11.18 5.05
CA PRO A 237 3.39 10.60 3.91
C PRO A 237 4.19 9.32 4.18
N PHE A 238 5.02 9.26 5.24
CA PHE A 238 5.82 8.06 5.57
C PHE A 238 4.98 6.87 6.05
N SER A 239 3.76 7.09 6.53
CA SER A 239 2.84 6.00 6.88
C SER A 239 2.45 5.16 5.67
N GLY A 240 2.60 5.70 4.45
CA GLY A 240 2.20 5.00 3.21
C GLY A 240 2.95 3.71 2.90
N MET A 241 4.19 3.53 3.38
CA MET A 241 4.90 2.25 3.33
C MET A 241 5.21 1.69 4.73
N THR A 242 4.56 2.23 5.76
CA THR A 242 4.64 1.68 7.11
C THR A 242 3.76 0.44 7.16
N MET A 243 4.36 -0.71 6.84
CA MET A 243 3.68 -2.00 6.75
C MET A 243 4.54 -3.08 7.41
N HIS A 244 3.92 -4.20 7.78
CA HIS A 244 4.67 -5.37 8.24
C HIS A 244 5.49 -5.97 7.08
N PRO A 245 6.70 -6.53 7.27
CA PRO A 245 7.49 -7.11 6.16
C PRO A 245 6.78 -8.22 5.35
N VAL A 246 5.84 -8.94 5.97
CA VAL A 246 4.96 -9.89 5.26
C VAL A 246 3.95 -9.18 4.35
N GLU A 247 3.48 -7.99 4.75
CA GLU A 247 2.64 -7.17 3.88
C GLU A 247 3.43 -6.66 2.69
N HIS A 248 4.63 -6.12 2.91
CA HIS A 248 5.55 -5.72 1.84
C HIS A 248 5.84 -6.89 0.87
N LEU A 249 5.98 -8.12 1.39
CA LEU A 249 6.16 -9.33 0.58
C LEU A 249 5.01 -9.52 -0.42
N TYR A 250 3.76 -9.42 0.03
CA TYR A 250 2.58 -9.57 -0.81
C TYR A 250 2.26 -8.33 -1.63
N TYR A 251 2.62 -7.15 -1.15
CA TYR A 251 2.51 -5.89 -1.88
C TYR A 251 3.44 -5.87 -3.10
N PHE A 252 4.73 -6.19 -2.91
CA PHE A 252 5.73 -6.18 -3.97
C PHE A 252 5.65 -7.37 -4.93
N SER A 253 4.87 -8.41 -4.60
CA SER A 253 4.53 -9.48 -5.55
C SER A 253 3.93 -8.96 -6.87
N ASN A 254 3.37 -7.74 -6.84
CA ASN A 254 2.90 -6.99 -8.00
C ASN A 254 3.94 -6.94 -9.14
N ALA A 255 5.19 -6.63 -8.80
CA ALA A 255 6.28 -6.56 -9.78
C ALA A 255 6.71 -7.95 -10.25
N LEU A 256 6.58 -8.96 -9.39
CA LEU A 256 6.96 -10.34 -9.71
C LEU A 256 6.01 -10.96 -10.76
N VAL A 257 4.71 -10.72 -10.69
CA VAL A 257 3.74 -11.37 -11.60
C VAL A 257 4.09 -11.20 -13.08
N PRO A 258 4.15 -9.99 -13.67
CA PRO A 258 4.44 -9.86 -15.08
C PRO A 258 5.86 -10.31 -15.40
N THR A 259 6.83 -10.03 -14.54
CA THR A 259 8.24 -10.32 -14.80
C THR A 259 8.59 -11.81 -14.74
N LEU A 260 7.93 -12.60 -13.90
CA LEU A 260 8.16 -14.04 -13.81
C LEU A 260 7.38 -14.82 -14.88
N TYR A 261 6.20 -14.36 -15.27
CA TYR A 261 5.29 -15.15 -16.11
C TYR A 261 5.16 -14.68 -17.56
N LEU A 262 5.66 -13.48 -17.89
CA LEU A 262 5.63 -12.97 -19.25
C LEU A 262 7.04 -12.86 -19.81
N SER A 263 7.18 -13.34 -21.03
CA SER A 263 8.42 -13.18 -21.80
C SER A 263 8.45 -11.84 -22.54
N GLY A 264 9.63 -11.43 -22.97
CA GLY A 264 9.79 -10.25 -23.81
C GLY A 264 9.80 -8.91 -23.06
N LEU A 265 9.82 -8.91 -21.73
CA LEU A 265 9.86 -7.69 -20.92
C LEU A 265 11.30 -7.24 -20.64
N SER A 266 11.52 -5.92 -20.74
CA SER A 266 12.75 -5.26 -20.30
C SER A 266 12.75 -5.10 -18.77
N PRO A 267 13.92 -5.12 -18.11
CA PRO A 267 14.06 -4.75 -16.70
C PRO A 267 13.48 -3.37 -16.36
N LEU A 268 13.33 -2.46 -17.33
CA LEU A 268 12.64 -1.18 -17.16
C LEU A 268 11.19 -1.35 -16.68
N VAL A 269 10.46 -2.36 -17.18
CA VAL A 269 9.06 -2.59 -16.77
C VAL A 269 9.00 -3.00 -15.30
N PHE A 270 9.94 -3.85 -14.86
CA PHE A 270 10.06 -4.24 -13.46
C PHE A 270 10.43 -3.04 -12.57
N GLN A 271 11.42 -2.24 -12.98
CA GLN A 271 11.78 -0.99 -12.31
C GLN A 271 10.59 -0.03 -12.21
N TRP A 272 9.83 0.10 -13.30
CA TRP A 272 8.67 0.98 -13.37
C TRP A 272 7.62 0.59 -12.35
N ILE A 273 7.27 -0.71 -12.28
CA ILE A 273 6.32 -1.21 -11.28
C ILE A 273 6.82 -0.93 -9.86
N PHE A 274 8.09 -1.18 -9.57
CA PHE A 274 8.65 -0.98 -8.23
C PHE A 274 8.69 0.48 -7.78
N VAL A 275 9.09 1.39 -8.68
CA VAL A 275 9.06 2.83 -8.41
C VAL A 275 7.63 3.30 -8.17
N HIS A 276 6.68 2.81 -8.97
CA HIS A 276 5.26 3.11 -8.78
C HIS A 276 4.78 2.69 -7.39
N LEU A 277 4.98 1.41 -7.03
CA LEU A 277 4.62 0.86 -5.73
C LEU A 277 5.29 1.60 -4.56
N SER A 278 6.54 2.00 -4.74
CA SER A 278 7.31 2.61 -3.64
C SER A 278 6.98 4.08 -3.45
N LEU A 279 6.65 4.82 -4.51
CA LEU A 279 6.39 6.27 -4.43
C LEU A 279 4.91 6.60 -4.27
N ALA A 280 4.01 5.87 -4.93
CA ALA A 280 2.58 6.19 -4.92
C ALA A 280 1.95 6.34 -3.53
N PRO A 281 2.29 5.51 -2.53
CA PRO A 281 1.70 5.63 -1.21
C PRO A 281 2.03 6.96 -0.52
N GLY A 282 3.20 7.56 -0.76
CA GLY A 282 3.64 8.77 -0.04
C GLY A 282 2.69 9.95 -0.18
N ALA A 283 2.17 10.22 -1.38
CA ALA A 283 1.22 11.30 -1.59
C ALA A 283 -0.22 10.93 -1.18
N GLY A 284 -0.62 9.67 -1.41
CA GLY A 284 -1.95 9.16 -1.06
C GLY A 284 -2.21 9.09 0.45
N HIS A 285 -1.15 8.99 1.25
CA HIS A 285 -1.21 8.98 2.71
C HIS A 285 -0.97 10.35 3.34
N SER A 286 -1.09 11.45 2.58
CA SER A 286 -0.65 12.74 3.11
C SER A 286 -1.46 13.23 4.31
N GLY A 287 -2.73 12.83 4.43
CA GLY A 287 -3.67 13.31 5.45
C GLY A 287 -4.38 14.63 5.10
N TRP A 288 -4.17 15.17 3.90
CA TRP A 288 -4.73 16.45 3.44
C TRP A 288 -5.61 16.29 2.19
N GLU A 289 -6.72 17.04 2.12
CA GLU A 289 -7.71 17.02 1.03
C GLU A 289 -7.33 17.93 -0.15
N ASP A 290 -6.62 19.03 0.13
CA ASP A 290 -6.41 20.14 -0.81
C ASP A 290 -5.01 20.17 -1.42
N HIS A 291 -4.60 19.04 -2.01
CA HIS A 291 -3.43 18.99 -2.89
C HIS A 291 -3.69 18.09 -4.11
N PHE A 292 -2.88 18.27 -5.15
CA PHE A 292 -3.06 17.66 -6.47
C PHE A 292 -2.94 16.12 -6.48
N GLN A 293 -2.47 15.50 -5.41
CA GLN A 293 -2.40 14.04 -5.25
C GLN A 293 -3.20 13.55 -4.02
N ALA A 294 -4.14 14.35 -3.51
CA ALA A 294 -4.95 13.98 -2.36
C ALA A 294 -5.80 12.74 -2.63
N ASP A 295 -5.83 11.84 -1.65
CA ASP A 295 -6.56 10.58 -1.75
C ASP A 295 -7.55 10.44 -0.58
N GLN A 296 -8.71 11.10 -0.71
CA GLN A 296 -9.81 10.92 0.24
C GLN A 296 -10.30 9.48 0.27
N TYR A 297 -10.25 8.77 -0.87
CA TYR A 297 -10.76 7.42 -0.99
C TYR A 297 -10.01 6.47 -0.05
N HIS A 298 -8.68 6.57 -0.07
CA HIS A 298 -7.81 5.81 0.80
C HIS A 298 -7.78 6.36 2.24
N TYR A 299 -7.93 7.67 2.44
CA TYR A 299 -8.11 8.21 3.78
C TYR A 299 -9.36 7.65 4.47
N VAL A 300 -10.50 7.55 3.76
CA VAL A 300 -11.74 6.93 4.26
C VAL A 300 -11.49 5.45 4.60
N HIS A 301 -10.65 4.76 3.84
CA HIS A 301 -10.21 3.40 4.17
C HIS A 301 -9.48 3.34 5.51
N HIS A 302 -8.47 4.19 5.77
CA HIS A 302 -7.79 4.26 7.07
C HIS A 302 -8.72 4.63 8.23
N ALA A 303 -9.75 5.43 7.96
CA ALA A 303 -10.70 5.88 8.99
C ALA A 303 -11.75 4.81 9.35
N LYS A 304 -12.05 3.86 8.46
CA LYS A 304 -13.17 2.91 8.61
C LYS A 304 -12.79 1.43 8.45
N PHE A 305 -11.65 1.11 7.84
CA PHE A 305 -11.05 -0.21 7.62
C PHE A 305 -11.82 -1.19 6.72
N GLU A 306 -13.15 -1.20 6.76
CA GLU A 306 -14.00 -2.22 6.12
C GLU A 306 -14.54 -1.82 4.72
N CYS A 307 -13.95 -0.82 4.07
CA CYS A 307 -14.38 -0.28 2.77
C CYS A 307 -13.19 0.18 1.93
N ASN A 308 -13.37 0.44 0.63
CA ASN A 308 -12.38 1.11 -0.24
C ASN A 308 -11.02 0.37 -0.33
N TYR A 309 -11.01 -0.88 -0.78
CA TYR A 309 -9.79 -1.70 -0.86
C TYR A 309 -8.91 -1.39 -2.08
N GLY A 310 -9.41 -0.67 -3.08
CA GLY A 310 -8.66 -0.24 -4.26
C GLY A 310 -7.85 1.04 -4.08
N SER A 311 -7.50 1.64 -5.21
CA SER A 311 -7.14 3.04 -5.34
C SER A 311 -8.33 3.80 -5.94
N PRO A 312 -8.30 5.15 -6.01
CA PRO A 312 -9.36 5.91 -6.69
C PRO A 312 -9.70 5.37 -8.08
N PHE A 313 -8.70 4.95 -8.85
CA PHE A 313 -8.88 4.47 -10.22
C PHE A 313 -9.48 3.06 -10.31
N SER A 314 -9.28 2.20 -9.30
CA SER A 314 -10.00 0.92 -9.16
C SER A 314 -11.24 1.01 -8.27
N GLY A 315 -11.67 2.21 -7.88
CA GLY A 315 -12.84 2.44 -7.01
C GLY A 315 -14.15 1.85 -7.56
N PHE A 316 -14.27 1.72 -8.89
CA PHE A 316 -15.40 1.05 -9.52
C PHE A 316 -15.51 -0.45 -9.15
N ILE A 317 -14.41 -1.11 -8.79
CA ILE A 317 -14.41 -2.50 -8.34
C ILE A 317 -15.02 -2.58 -6.93
N ASP A 318 -14.68 -1.62 -6.05
CA ASP A 318 -15.34 -1.47 -4.74
C ASP A 318 -16.84 -1.15 -4.89
N GLN A 319 -17.22 -0.34 -5.90
CA GLN A 319 -18.64 -0.07 -6.18
C GLN A 319 -19.38 -1.34 -6.60
N TRP A 320 -18.76 -2.16 -7.46
CA TRP A 320 -19.32 -3.45 -7.87
C TRP A 320 -19.40 -4.46 -6.73
N CYS A 321 -18.43 -4.47 -5.82
CA CYS A 321 -18.42 -5.37 -4.66
C CYS A 321 -19.27 -4.87 -3.48
N GLY A 322 -19.82 -3.66 -3.54
CA GLY A 322 -20.59 -3.07 -2.43
C GLY A 322 -19.72 -2.66 -1.23
N THR A 323 -18.41 -2.55 -1.44
CA THR A 323 -17.41 -2.14 -0.43
C THR A 323 -16.97 -0.69 -0.60
N PHE A 324 -17.57 0.06 -1.54
CA PHE A 324 -17.30 1.48 -1.75
C PHE A 324 -17.95 2.36 -0.69
N ARG A 325 -17.16 3.26 -0.09
CA ARG A 325 -17.60 4.34 0.78
C ARG A 325 -17.13 5.66 0.20
N GLU A 326 -18.08 6.52 -0.13
CA GLU A 326 -17.86 7.69 -0.99
C GLU A 326 -17.28 8.92 -0.28
N ARG A 327 -17.28 8.94 1.05
CA ARG A 327 -16.89 10.08 1.90
C ARG A 327 -16.70 9.65 3.36
N LEU A 328 -16.18 10.56 4.19
CA LEU A 328 -16.23 10.46 5.65
C LEU A 328 -17.66 10.71 6.18
N GLY A 329 -18.01 10.07 7.29
CA GLY A 329 -19.35 10.12 7.88
C GLY A 329 -20.30 9.06 7.31
N GLU A 330 -21.60 9.39 7.29
CA GLU A 330 -22.65 8.52 6.76
C GLU A 330 -22.50 8.31 5.25
N SER A 331 -22.64 7.04 4.85
CA SER A 331 -22.49 6.58 3.47
C SER A 331 -23.78 6.00 2.95
N VAL A 332 -24.15 6.37 1.73
CA VAL A 332 -25.29 5.79 1.01
C VAL A 332 -24.87 4.68 0.03
N ALA A 333 -23.58 4.59 -0.28
CA ALA A 333 -23.05 3.59 -1.23
C ALA A 333 -22.55 2.31 -0.54
N TYR A 334 -22.07 2.41 0.69
CA TYR A 334 -21.45 1.29 1.41
C TYR A 334 -22.50 0.26 1.88
N ARG A 335 -22.23 -1.02 1.63
CA ARG A 335 -23.14 -2.14 2.00
C ARG A 335 -22.46 -3.21 2.88
N GLY A 336 -21.16 -3.05 3.12
CA GLY A 336 -20.32 -4.06 3.76
C GLY A 336 -20.41 -4.16 5.29
N GLU A 337 -21.12 -3.24 5.96
CA GLU A 337 -21.04 -3.03 7.41
C GLU A 337 -21.16 -4.32 8.21
N TRP A 338 -20.20 -4.57 9.11
CA TRP A 338 -20.25 -5.70 10.02
C TRP A 338 -21.21 -5.45 11.18
N VAL A 339 -22.11 -6.41 11.41
CA VAL A 339 -23.03 -6.40 12.56
C VAL A 339 -22.68 -7.57 13.47
N GLU A 340 -22.44 -7.28 14.76
CA GLU A 340 -22.19 -8.31 15.75
C GLU A 340 -23.39 -9.26 15.82
N PRO A 341 -23.20 -10.60 15.75
CA PRO A 341 -24.30 -11.53 15.96
C PRO A 341 -24.89 -11.29 17.35
N VAL A 342 -26.18 -11.00 17.44
CA VAL A 342 -26.87 -10.84 18.72
C VAL A 342 -26.80 -12.18 19.46
N GLY A 343 -25.94 -12.25 20.47
CA GLY A 343 -25.95 -13.38 21.41
C GLY A 343 -27.23 -13.34 22.25
N THR A 344 -27.89 -14.48 22.40
CA THR A 344 -28.90 -14.68 23.46
C THR A 344 -28.19 -14.72 24.80
N THR A 345 -28.51 -13.80 25.71
CA THR A 345 -28.11 -13.93 27.11
C THR A 345 -28.88 -15.08 27.76
N HIS A 346 -28.36 -15.59 28.89
CA HIS A 346 -29.04 -16.59 29.73
C HIS A 346 -30.42 -16.13 30.26
N ASP A 347 -30.76 -14.85 30.10
CA ASP A 347 -31.98 -14.22 30.64
C ASP A 347 -33.04 -13.90 29.58
N GLY A 348 -32.85 -14.36 28.33
CA GLY A 348 -33.87 -14.24 27.28
C GLY A 348 -34.15 -12.82 26.77
N VAL A 349 -33.33 -11.82 27.10
CA VAL A 349 -33.48 -10.44 26.62
C VAL A 349 -32.59 -10.22 25.38
N PRO A 350 -33.17 -9.93 24.19
CA PRO A 350 -32.37 -9.62 23.01
C PRO A 350 -31.63 -8.29 23.20
N ARG A 351 -30.30 -8.30 23.02
CA ARG A 351 -29.49 -7.08 22.89
C ARG A 351 -30.01 -6.34 21.65
N ARG A 352 -30.52 -5.10 21.82
CA ARG A 352 -30.95 -4.28 20.67
C ARG A 352 -29.78 -4.21 19.69
N ALA A 353 -29.99 -4.71 18.48
CA ALA A 353 -29.14 -4.37 17.35
C ALA A 353 -29.03 -2.84 17.28
N ASN A 354 -27.84 -2.32 16.99
CA ASN A 354 -27.69 -0.92 16.57
C ASN A 354 -28.38 -0.78 15.20
N THR A 355 -29.70 -0.74 15.21
CA THR A 355 -30.51 -0.26 14.10
C THR A 355 -30.80 1.19 14.40
N ALA A 356 -30.21 2.07 13.58
CA ALA A 356 -30.56 3.48 13.51
C ALA A 356 -32.09 3.61 13.50
N ARG A 357 -32.64 4.33 14.48
CA ARG A 357 -34.02 4.80 14.42
C ARG A 357 -34.06 6.03 13.52
N THR A 358 -34.47 5.81 12.28
CA THR A 358 -35.29 6.75 11.54
C THR A 358 -36.65 6.90 12.25
N ALA A 359 -36.98 8.11 12.72
CA ALA A 359 -38.34 8.68 12.76
C ALA A 359 -38.31 10.01 13.51
N ALA A 360 -38.85 11.04 12.85
CA ALA A 360 -39.12 12.38 13.34
C ALA A 360 -40.05 12.41 14.58
N GLN A 361 -40.00 13.49 15.36
CA GLN A 361 -41.17 14.38 15.57
C GLN A 361 -40.91 15.56 16.52
N ASP A 362 -41.67 16.61 16.23
CA ASP A 362 -41.77 17.94 16.82
C ASP A 362 -42.03 17.99 18.34
N GLY A 363 -41.68 19.13 18.96
CA GLY A 363 -42.13 19.49 20.31
C GLY A 363 -41.49 20.77 20.84
N ALA A 364 -42.14 21.90 20.60
CA ALA A 364 -41.83 23.19 21.23
C ALA A 364 -42.15 23.19 22.74
N ALA A 365 -41.31 23.82 23.56
CA ALA A 365 -41.70 24.53 24.79
C ALA A 365 -40.56 25.43 25.31
N GLN A 366 -40.97 26.55 25.90
CA GLN A 366 -40.23 27.75 26.26
C GLN A 366 -39.52 27.73 27.64
N ASP A 367 -38.68 28.77 27.80
CA ASP A 367 -38.31 29.53 29.01
C ASP A 367 -37.22 29.05 29.98
N GLY A 368 -36.33 30.01 30.33
CA GLY A 368 -35.54 30.01 31.57
C GLY A 368 -34.15 30.64 31.46
N ALA A 369 -33.97 31.84 32.02
CA ALA A 369 -32.76 32.67 31.95
C ALA A 369 -31.62 32.29 32.93
N ALA A 370 -30.40 32.66 32.51
CA ALA A 370 -29.21 33.12 33.26
C ALA A 370 -28.53 32.22 34.33
N HIS A 371 -27.28 31.80 34.07
CA HIS A 371 -26.05 32.38 34.67
C HIS A 371 -24.75 31.62 34.29
N ASN A 372 -23.73 32.42 33.93
CA ASN A 372 -22.27 32.31 34.13
C ASN A 372 -21.54 30.94 34.12
N GLY A 373 -20.55 30.83 33.23
CA GLY A 373 -19.21 30.32 33.57
C GLY A 373 -18.76 29.05 32.86
N ALA A 374 -17.54 29.12 32.33
CA ALA A 374 -16.70 28.05 31.76
C ALA A 374 -16.89 27.73 30.27
N ALA A 375 -15.78 27.85 29.55
CA ALA A 375 -15.61 27.43 28.16
C ALA A 375 -15.98 25.95 28.00
N GLN A 376 -16.91 25.68 27.07
CA GLN A 376 -17.24 24.33 26.64
C GLN A 376 -16.71 24.10 25.23
N ASP A 377 -15.85 23.08 25.15
CA ASP A 377 -15.38 22.45 23.92
C ASP A 377 -16.55 21.73 23.24
N ASP A 378 -17.23 22.41 22.31
CA ASP A 378 -18.23 21.78 21.44
C ASP A 378 -17.55 21.07 20.25
N ALA A 379 -16.87 19.96 20.56
CA ALA A 379 -16.55 18.94 19.57
C ALA A 379 -17.76 18.01 19.44
N ALA A 380 -18.47 18.10 18.32
CA ALA A 380 -19.56 17.22 17.95
C ALA A 380 -19.13 15.74 18.09
N GLN A 381 -19.62 15.08 19.13
CA GLN A 381 -19.48 13.64 19.35
C GLN A 381 -20.44 12.90 18.41
N ASP A 382 -19.91 12.35 17.31
CA ASP A 382 -20.60 11.37 16.48
C ASP A 382 -20.67 10.03 17.25
N GLY A 383 -21.89 9.67 17.67
CA GLY A 383 -22.21 8.56 18.56
C GLY A 383 -22.31 7.19 17.89
N THR A 384 -21.29 6.75 17.15
CA THR A 384 -21.21 5.40 16.57
C THR A 384 -20.08 4.57 17.19
N THR A 385 -20.21 4.23 18.48
CA THR A 385 -19.29 3.27 19.13
C THR A 385 -19.71 1.83 18.84
N TYR A 386 -19.03 1.21 17.87
CA TYR A 386 -18.97 -0.25 17.72
C TYR A 386 -17.81 -0.81 18.57
N ASP A 387 -18.08 -1.86 19.34
CA ASP A 387 -17.17 -2.51 20.29
C ASP A 387 -15.99 -3.29 19.63
N GLY A 388 -15.93 -3.34 18.30
CA GLY A 388 -14.72 -3.76 17.57
C GLY A 388 -13.60 -2.71 17.61
N ALA A 389 -13.96 -1.43 17.76
CA ALA A 389 -13.04 -0.33 17.99
C ALA A 389 -12.62 -0.20 19.49
N ALA A 390 -13.30 -0.91 20.40
CA ALA A 390 -13.03 -0.78 21.84
C ALA A 390 -11.74 -1.49 22.31
N LYS A 391 -11.13 -2.34 21.47
CA LYS A 391 -9.72 -2.78 21.64
C LYS A 391 -8.70 -1.87 20.92
N ALA A 392 -9.17 -0.86 20.19
CA ALA A 392 -8.36 0.24 19.67
C ALA A 392 -8.49 1.50 20.56
N LYS A 393 -8.69 1.32 21.87
CA LYS A 393 -8.59 2.42 22.84
C LYS A 393 -7.13 2.77 23.07
N GLY A 394 -6.69 3.76 22.28
CA GLY A 394 -5.40 4.40 22.34
C GLY A 394 -4.97 4.72 20.91
N VAL A 395 -4.78 6.00 20.60
CA VAL A 395 -3.79 6.38 19.59
C VAL A 395 -2.50 5.74 20.11
N TRP A 396 -2.17 4.56 19.58
CA TRP A 396 -1.11 3.69 20.04
C TRP A 396 -1.37 3.09 21.44
N ALA A 397 -0.93 1.85 21.66
CA ALA A 397 -0.67 1.42 23.02
C ALA A 397 0.37 2.41 23.57
N LYS A 398 0.07 3.08 24.68
CA LYS A 398 0.90 4.14 25.28
C LYS A 398 2.37 3.73 25.45
N ASP A 399 2.65 2.43 25.44
CA ASP A 399 3.94 1.83 25.78
C ASP A 399 4.61 1.04 24.63
N ALA A 400 4.05 0.99 23.41
CA ALA A 400 4.59 0.17 22.32
C ALA A 400 5.24 0.99 21.19
N TYR A 401 6.36 1.65 21.51
CA TYR A 401 7.24 2.22 20.49
C TYR A 401 7.92 1.09 19.68
N LEU A 402 8.16 1.32 18.37
CA LEU A 402 8.85 0.40 17.45
C LEU A 402 8.16 -0.95 17.13
N GLY A 403 6.87 -1.09 17.44
CA GLY A 403 6.12 -2.28 17.04
C GLY A 403 6.25 -3.48 17.97
N LEU A 404 6.51 -3.23 19.27
CA LEU A 404 6.41 -4.27 20.29
C LEU A 404 5.09 -5.04 20.12
N PRO A 405 5.13 -6.38 20.17
CA PRO A 405 3.94 -7.19 19.96
C PRO A 405 2.83 -6.84 20.96
N ALA A 406 1.61 -6.65 20.45
CA ALA A 406 0.46 -6.25 21.28
C ALA A 406 0.06 -7.35 22.28
N ASP A 407 0.37 -8.61 21.97
CA ASP A 407 0.13 -9.76 22.82
C ASP A 407 1.13 -10.91 22.49
N LYS A 408 1.04 -12.01 23.25
CA LYS A 408 1.88 -13.21 23.04
C LYS A 408 1.72 -13.84 21.65
N MET A 409 0.53 -13.73 21.04
CA MET A 409 0.28 -14.28 19.71
C MET A 409 0.97 -13.45 18.63
N HIS A 410 0.91 -12.12 18.73
CA HIS A 410 1.69 -11.23 17.88
C HIS A 410 3.19 -11.48 18.07
N ALA A 411 3.65 -11.70 19.30
CA ALA A 411 5.08 -11.95 19.56
C ALA A 411 5.53 -13.24 18.87
N THR A 412 4.72 -14.28 18.99
CA THR A 412 4.95 -15.57 18.31
C THR A 412 4.99 -15.39 16.79
N TYR A 413 4.05 -14.61 16.22
CA TYR A 413 4.01 -14.34 14.79
C TYR A 413 5.22 -13.55 14.29
N THR A 414 5.66 -12.54 15.05
CA THR A 414 6.86 -11.75 14.75
C THR A 414 8.12 -12.63 14.80
N LEU A 415 8.28 -13.47 15.83
CA LEU A 415 9.42 -14.40 15.93
C LEU A 415 9.44 -15.41 14.77
N PHE A 416 8.27 -15.94 14.40
CA PHE A 416 8.12 -16.79 13.22
C PHE A 416 8.59 -16.05 11.95
N SER A 417 8.16 -14.80 11.75
CA SER A 417 8.50 -14.00 10.57
C SER A 417 10.01 -13.71 10.49
N LEU A 418 10.66 -13.43 11.63
CA LEU A 418 12.12 -13.23 11.71
C LEU A 418 12.88 -14.53 11.38
N GLY A 419 12.45 -15.66 11.95
CA GLY A 419 13.05 -16.96 11.65
C GLY A 419 12.88 -17.35 10.19
N LEU A 420 11.73 -17.03 9.59
CA LEU A 420 11.45 -17.28 8.17
C LEU A 420 12.34 -16.43 7.26
N ALA A 421 12.55 -15.16 7.59
CA ALA A 421 13.46 -14.29 6.84
C ALA A 421 14.90 -14.80 6.91
N ALA A 422 15.36 -15.24 8.08
CA ALA A 422 16.69 -15.83 8.25
C ALA A 422 16.85 -17.14 7.47
N LEU A 423 15.84 -18.01 7.49
CA LEU A 423 15.80 -19.26 6.72
C LEU A 423 15.91 -18.97 5.21
N PHE A 424 15.13 -18.01 4.71
CA PHE A 424 15.17 -17.63 3.31
C PHE A 424 16.53 -17.05 2.90
N ALA A 425 17.05 -16.09 3.69
CA ALA A 425 18.35 -15.49 3.43
C ALA A 425 19.47 -16.54 3.42
N HIS A 426 19.45 -17.48 4.36
CA HIS A 426 20.38 -18.60 4.36
C HIS A 426 20.24 -19.44 3.09
N ALA A 427 19.04 -19.92 2.76
CA ALA A 427 18.81 -20.77 1.59
C ALA A 427 19.14 -20.09 0.25
N ALA A 428 18.92 -18.78 0.13
CA ALA A 428 19.24 -18.01 -1.08
C ALA A 428 20.75 -17.79 -1.27
N VAL A 429 21.58 -18.03 -0.24
CA VAL A 429 23.03 -17.86 -0.27
C VAL A 429 23.78 -19.21 -0.19
N SER A 430 23.18 -20.22 0.45
CA SER A 430 23.74 -21.56 0.62
C SER A 430 24.03 -22.25 -0.72
N GLY A 431 25.30 -22.23 -1.14
CA GLY A 431 25.81 -22.83 -2.38
C GLY A 431 26.48 -21.83 -3.33
N SER A 432 26.31 -20.52 -3.10
CA SER A 432 27.00 -19.45 -3.86
C SER A 432 28.52 -19.32 -3.57
N GLY A 433 29.11 -20.25 -2.80
CA GLY A 433 30.50 -20.20 -2.32
C GLY A 433 31.49 -21.17 -2.96
N ASP A 434 31.08 -22.05 -3.89
CA ASP A 434 31.97 -23.06 -4.47
C ASP A 434 32.08 -22.94 -6.01
N SER A 435 32.54 -21.79 -6.49
CA SER A 435 32.82 -21.52 -7.91
C SER A 435 34.12 -22.18 -8.41
N THR A 436 34.79 -23.00 -7.59
CA THR A 436 36.09 -23.61 -7.96
C THR A 436 36.00 -25.01 -8.54
N ARG A 437 34.82 -25.64 -8.57
CA ARG A 437 34.64 -26.96 -9.18
C ARG A 437 33.95 -26.84 -10.54
N GLY A 438 34.78 -26.79 -11.58
CA GLY A 438 34.34 -27.14 -12.92
C GLY A 438 33.68 -28.51 -12.88
N ALA A 439 32.36 -28.57 -13.11
CA ALA A 439 31.65 -29.83 -13.17
C ALA A 439 30.49 -29.74 -14.16
N THR A 440 30.50 -30.68 -15.07
CA THR A 440 29.44 -31.06 -15.99
C THR A 440 28.07 -31.06 -15.31
N ARG A 441 27.08 -30.46 -16.00
CA ARG A 441 25.68 -30.36 -15.58
C ARG A 441 25.04 -31.77 -15.49
N ALA A 442 25.21 -32.45 -14.36
CA ALA A 442 24.51 -33.69 -14.08
C ALA A 442 22.99 -33.42 -13.96
N PRO A 443 22.13 -34.38 -14.33
CA PRO A 443 20.69 -34.19 -14.25
C PRO A 443 20.28 -33.94 -12.80
N THR A 444 19.48 -32.88 -12.58
CA THR A 444 18.99 -32.46 -11.27
C THR A 444 18.27 -33.61 -10.57
N SER A 445 18.83 -34.07 -9.45
CA SER A 445 18.20 -35.13 -8.66
C SER A 445 16.93 -34.60 -7.98
N ARG A 446 15.94 -35.47 -7.70
CA ARG A 446 14.71 -35.09 -6.95
C ARG A 446 15.01 -34.50 -5.56
N LEU A 447 16.19 -34.77 -4.99
CA LEU A 447 16.62 -34.23 -3.69
C LEU A 447 17.13 -32.78 -3.79
N GLN A 448 17.73 -32.37 -4.92
CA GLN A 448 18.21 -31.00 -5.14
C GLN A 448 17.07 -29.99 -5.32
N THR A 449 15.87 -30.41 -5.71
CA THR A 449 14.71 -29.53 -5.87
C THR A 449 13.79 -29.49 -4.64
N ALA A 450 13.91 -30.45 -3.71
CA ALA A 450 13.01 -30.57 -2.56
C ALA A 450 13.24 -29.45 -1.52
N ALA A 451 14.49 -29.12 -1.19
CA ALA A 451 14.81 -28.09 -0.20
C ALA A 451 14.44 -26.67 -0.66
N PRO A 452 14.79 -26.21 -1.89
CA PRO A 452 14.34 -24.92 -2.41
C PRO A 452 12.81 -24.78 -2.42
N THR A 453 12.11 -25.85 -2.78
CA THR A 453 10.64 -25.89 -2.81
C THR A 453 10.04 -25.75 -1.41
N ALA A 454 10.61 -26.44 -0.41
CA ALA A 454 10.14 -26.35 0.97
C ALA A 454 10.36 -24.96 1.57
N VAL A 455 11.53 -24.35 1.34
CA VAL A 455 11.82 -22.97 1.78
C VAL A 455 10.87 -21.99 1.12
N ALA A 456 10.70 -22.07 -0.21
CA ALA A 456 9.77 -21.21 -0.94
C ALA A 456 8.33 -21.34 -0.44
N ALA A 457 7.88 -22.56 -0.14
CA ALA A 457 6.56 -22.80 0.41
C ALA A 457 6.41 -22.18 1.81
N ALA A 458 7.44 -22.30 2.66
CA ALA A 458 7.46 -21.65 3.96
C ALA A 458 7.39 -20.13 3.85
N VAL A 459 8.14 -19.54 2.90
CA VAL A 459 8.19 -18.07 2.68
C VAL A 459 6.85 -17.54 2.18
N ALA A 460 6.29 -18.16 1.15
CA ALA A 460 5.07 -17.70 0.52
C ALA A 460 3.83 -17.98 1.38
N TYR A 461 3.65 -19.24 1.82
CA TYR A 461 2.41 -19.71 2.45
C TYR A 461 2.46 -19.70 3.99
N GLY A 462 3.64 -19.84 4.57
CA GLY A 462 3.84 -19.92 6.02
C GLY A 462 3.20 -18.76 6.79
N PRO A 463 3.38 -17.48 6.38
CA PRO A 463 2.78 -16.35 7.10
C PRO A 463 1.25 -16.42 7.17
N VAL A 464 0.57 -16.94 6.14
CA VAL A 464 -0.89 -17.09 6.12
C VAL A 464 -1.32 -18.27 6.99
N VAL A 465 -0.64 -19.42 6.86
CA VAL A 465 -0.95 -20.63 7.63
C VAL A 465 -0.77 -20.39 9.14
N VAL A 466 0.33 -19.75 9.53
CA VAL A 466 0.59 -19.43 10.94
C VAL A 466 -0.38 -18.38 11.46
N ALA A 467 -0.73 -17.36 10.67
CA ALA A 467 -1.73 -16.38 11.05
C ALA A 467 -3.10 -17.04 11.31
N LEU A 468 -3.53 -17.96 10.45
CA LEU A 468 -4.77 -18.73 10.62
C LEU A 468 -4.73 -19.58 11.89
N ALA A 469 -3.63 -20.30 12.12
CA ALA A 469 -3.47 -21.15 13.30
C ALA A 469 -3.50 -20.32 14.61
N LEU A 470 -2.75 -19.22 14.67
CA LEU A 470 -2.73 -18.34 15.85
C LEU A 470 -4.08 -17.65 16.06
N CYS A 471 -4.78 -17.27 14.98
CA CYS A 471 -6.11 -16.70 15.07
C CYS A 471 -7.09 -17.71 15.69
N ALA A 472 -7.07 -18.97 15.23
CA ALA A 472 -7.90 -20.04 15.77
C ALA A 472 -7.57 -20.33 17.25
N LEU A 473 -6.28 -20.44 17.60
CA LEU A 473 -5.82 -20.71 18.96
C LEU A 473 -6.13 -19.58 19.96
N SER A 474 -6.26 -18.34 19.47
CA SER A 474 -6.55 -17.20 20.32
C SER A 474 -8.02 -17.11 20.78
N GLY A 475 -8.90 -17.98 20.28
CA GLY A 475 -10.34 -17.91 20.56
C GLY A 475 -11.02 -16.69 19.94
N ASP A 476 -10.50 -16.20 18.82
CA ASP A 476 -11.06 -15.06 18.09
C ASP A 476 -12.49 -15.33 17.65
N ARG A 477 -13.44 -14.48 18.07
CA ARG A 477 -14.86 -14.63 17.78
C ARG A 477 -15.28 -13.93 16.49
N ILE A 478 -14.39 -13.12 15.90
CA ILE A 478 -14.67 -12.45 14.63
C ILE A 478 -14.64 -13.49 13.51
N SER A 479 -15.59 -13.39 12.58
CA SER A 479 -15.64 -14.26 11.39
C SER A 479 -14.30 -14.30 10.69
N TRP A 480 -13.82 -15.49 10.32
CA TRP A 480 -12.58 -15.64 9.56
C TRP A 480 -12.64 -14.93 8.18
N ARG A 481 -13.85 -14.70 7.65
CA ARG A 481 -14.10 -13.93 6.42
C ARG A 481 -14.21 -12.43 6.66
N TRP A 482 -14.15 -11.93 7.90
CA TRP A 482 -14.20 -10.50 8.15
C TRP A 482 -13.10 -9.77 7.37
N PRO A 483 -13.40 -8.60 6.78
CA PRO A 483 -14.69 -7.88 6.78
C PRO A 483 -15.72 -8.36 5.74
N PHE A 484 -15.38 -9.31 4.88
CA PHE A 484 -16.22 -9.88 3.80
C PHE A 484 -17.23 -10.96 4.23
N HIS A 485 -17.63 -10.98 5.49
CA HIS A 485 -18.56 -11.97 6.06
C HIS A 485 -19.93 -12.07 5.35
N LYS A 486 -20.37 -11.02 4.67
CA LYS A 486 -21.59 -11.00 3.84
C LYS A 486 -21.42 -11.66 2.46
N GLU A 487 -20.18 -11.84 2.00
CA GLU A 487 -19.90 -12.43 0.69
C GLU A 487 -19.89 -13.96 0.77
N ARG A 488 -20.47 -14.61 -0.24
CA ARG A 488 -20.49 -16.08 -0.33
C ARG A 488 -19.08 -16.62 -0.60
N VAL A 489 -18.76 -17.76 0.01
CA VAL A 489 -17.50 -18.49 -0.24
C VAL A 489 -17.37 -18.82 -1.72
N PHE A 490 -18.41 -19.40 -2.33
CA PHE A 490 -18.53 -19.54 -3.78
C PHE A 490 -19.18 -18.28 -4.36
N GLY A 491 -18.38 -17.23 -4.52
CA GLY A 491 -18.80 -15.89 -4.93
C GLY A 491 -17.63 -14.92 -4.96
N GLN A 492 -17.89 -13.63 -4.69
CA GLN A 492 -16.86 -12.58 -4.67
C GLN A 492 -15.70 -12.92 -3.72
N PHE A 493 -15.99 -13.41 -2.52
CA PHE A 493 -14.95 -13.78 -1.56
C PHE A 493 -14.02 -14.87 -2.10
N GLY A 494 -14.57 -15.97 -2.62
CA GLY A 494 -13.78 -17.05 -3.21
C GLY A 494 -12.99 -16.61 -4.43
N LEU A 495 -13.58 -15.78 -5.30
CA LEU A 495 -12.89 -15.20 -6.45
C LEU A 495 -11.65 -14.42 -6.00
N PHE A 496 -11.81 -13.46 -5.07
CA PHE A 496 -10.69 -12.65 -4.60
C PHE A 496 -9.70 -13.43 -3.74
N LEU A 497 -10.12 -14.53 -3.10
CA LEU A 497 -9.20 -15.45 -2.43
C LEU A 497 -8.29 -16.18 -3.43
N VAL A 498 -8.85 -16.68 -4.55
CA VAL A 498 -8.08 -17.33 -5.62
C VAL A 498 -7.17 -16.32 -6.33
N LEU A 499 -7.69 -15.13 -6.64
CA LEU A 499 -6.88 -14.07 -7.23
C LEU A 499 -5.77 -13.62 -6.28
N GLY A 500 -6.02 -13.51 -4.97
CA GLY A 500 -4.99 -13.22 -3.97
C GLY A 500 -3.92 -14.32 -3.92
N TRP A 501 -4.31 -15.59 -4.02
CA TRP A 501 -3.34 -16.68 -4.13
C TRP A 501 -2.47 -16.57 -5.40
N LEU A 502 -3.09 -16.35 -6.56
CA LEU A 502 -2.39 -16.20 -7.85
C LEU A 502 -1.48 -14.97 -7.91
N ALA A 503 -1.93 -13.85 -7.33
CA ALA A 503 -1.28 -12.56 -7.46
C ALA A 503 -0.29 -12.25 -6.32
N CYS A 504 -0.47 -12.84 -5.13
CA CYS A 504 0.36 -12.57 -3.96
C CYS A 504 1.24 -13.75 -3.56
N LEU A 505 0.67 -14.94 -3.41
CA LEU A 505 1.38 -16.09 -2.84
C LEU A 505 2.24 -16.81 -3.89
N LEU A 506 1.65 -17.13 -5.05
CA LEU A 506 2.32 -17.89 -6.10
C LEU A 506 3.58 -17.19 -6.68
N PRO A 507 3.58 -15.87 -6.95
CA PRO A 507 4.77 -15.19 -7.47
C PRO A 507 5.91 -15.14 -6.45
N VAL A 508 5.58 -14.94 -5.17
CA VAL A 508 6.57 -15.00 -4.06
C VAL A 508 7.15 -16.41 -3.97
N PHE A 509 6.31 -17.44 -4.09
CA PHE A 509 6.76 -18.83 -4.09
C PHE A 509 7.75 -19.09 -5.24
N HIS A 510 7.42 -18.74 -6.48
CA HIS A 510 8.31 -19.00 -7.62
C HIS A 510 9.61 -18.18 -7.54
N ALA A 511 9.55 -16.89 -7.19
CA ALA A 511 10.78 -16.11 -7.04
C ALA A 511 11.70 -16.68 -5.94
N ALA A 512 11.13 -17.04 -4.78
CA ALA A 512 11.88 -17.65 -3.69
C ALA A 512 12.45 -19.03 -4.06
N GLN A 513 11.66 -19.85 -4.76
CA GLN A 513 12.08 -21.17 -5.21
C GLN A 513 13.22 -21.07 -6.21
N TRP A 514 13.06 -20.23 -7.23
CA TRP A 514 14.03 -20.08 -8.30
C TRP A 514 15.35 -19.50 -7.80
N VAL A 515 15.32 -18.53 -6.88
CA VAL A 515 16.57 -17.98 -6.33
C VAL A 515 17.29 -19.00 -5.45
N CYS A 516 16.54 -19.83 -4.70
CA CYS A 516 17.13 -20.93 -3.92
C CYS A 516 17.66 -22.06 -4.82
N ILE A 517 17.03 -22.33 -5.97
CA ILE A 517 17.56 -23.27 -6.98
C ILE A 517 18.84 -22.72 -7.62
N VAL A 518 18.91 -21.41 -7.85
CA VAL A 518 20.13 -20.76 -8.38
C VAL A 518 21.26 -20.74 -7.34
N ALA A 519 20.93 -20.81 -6.05
CA ALA A 519 21.91 -20.87 -4.97
C ALA A 519 22.47 -22.28 -4.76
N ALA A 520 21.61 -23.31 -4.83
CA ALA A 520 21.95 -24.72 -4.64
C ALA A 520 22.61 -25.37 -5.86
#